data_AF-F7P1F1-F1
#
_entry.id   AF-F7P1F1-F1
#
_cell.length_a   1.000
_cell.length_b   1.000
_cell.length_c   1.000
_cell.angle_alpha   90.00
_cell.angle_beta   90.00
_cell.angle_gamma   90.00
#
_symmetry.space_group_name_H-M   'P 1'
#
loop_
_entity.id
_entity.type
_entity.pdbx_description
1 polymer ?
#
loop_
_entity_poly.entity_id
_entity_poly.type
_entity_poly.pdbx_seq_one_letter_code
_entity_poly.pdbx_strand_id
1 'polypeptide(L)'
;MNPIQNENMQWDNEQINAVVADLARLRLQVDLELVPRYPYLGTKIYPLGRCKEIRDAVFVLLQQQLPQATEPGLLLIRDQLAKGESLKKIWGALRGVYFQNAMSVGDWYLDVSNDTVNPNKPRIEVLPLATSGFAEVTSFEQFISVARTYWEVEVYRNDICPALAPYMPLLYISKNGTCWLGEATDNMLAVATKSQFSASERILLTLPAPPQKAASRWQEALSKVKHSDFLHQQGDAVEFCQAYRTKHYEQDSSIRDSAVMAYVTLPKSVSLAD
;
A
#
# COMPACT_ATOMS: atom_id res chain seq x y z
N MET A 1 -44.16 1.56 -22.29
CA MET A 1 -43.14 1.21 -21.28
C MET A 1 -41.82 1.73 -21.79
N ASN A 2 -41.34 2.85 -21.25
CA ASN A 2 -40.01 3.37 -21.58
C ASN A 2 -38.96 2.48 -20.91
N PRO A 3 -37.87 2.11 -21.60
CA PRO A 3 -36.74 1.55 -20.91
C PRO A 3 -36.16 2.66 -20.01
N ILE A 4 -36.03 2.35 -18.73
CA ILE A 4 -35.32 3.16 -17.76
C ILE A 4 -33.89 3.28 -18.28
N GLN A 5 -33.56 4.44 -18.85
CA GLN A 5 -32.18 4.83 -19.06
C GLN A 5 -31.59 5.02 -17.66
N ASN A 6 -30.81 4.04 -17.21
CA ASN A 6 -29.81 4.27 -16.16
C ASN A 6 -28.77 5.22 -16.76
N GLU A 7 -29.08 6.51 -16.79
CA GLU A 7 -28.05 7.53 -16.92
C GLU A 7 -27.24 7.46 -15.62
N ASN A 8 -26.11 6.74 -15.66
CA ASN A 8 -25.02 6.94 -14.72
C ASN A 8 -24.54 8.39 -14.90
N MET A 9 -25.23 9.32 -14.25
CA MET A 9 -24.94 10.74 -14.32
C MET A 9 -23.59 10.96 -13.63
N GLN A 10 -22.53 11.00 -14.44
CA GLN A 10 -21.21 11.40 -14.00
C GLN A 10 -21.25 12.87 -13.59
N TRP A 11 -20.53 13.23 -12.52
CA TRP A 11 -20.27 14.61 -12.18
C TRP A 11 -19.65 15.35 -13.37
N ASP A 12 -20.23 16.48 -13.73
CA ASP A 12 -19.63 17.39 -14.70
C ASP A 12 -18.42 18.14 -14.10
N ASN A 13 -17.77 18.99 -14.89
CA ASN A 13 -16.58 19.72 -14.45
C ASN A 13 -16.87 20.71 -13.31
N GLU A 14 -18.06 21.32 -13.25
CA GLU A 14 -18.43 22.24 -12.19
C GLU A 14 -18.63 21.49 -10.87
N GLN A 15 -19.31 20.36 -10.94
CA GLN A 15 -19.49 19.43 -9.84
C GLN A 15 -18.16 18.85 -9.33
N ILE A 16 -17.26 18.46 -10.23
CA ILE A 16 -15.91 18.01 -9.86
C ILE A 16 -15.15 19.13 -9.15
N ASN A 17 -15.20 20.36 -9.66
CA ASN A 17 -14.53 21.50 -9.03
C ASN A 17 -15.10 21.79 -7.63
N ALA A 18 -16.41 21.64 -7.42
CA ALA A 18 -17.02 21.77 -6.11
C ALA A 18 -16.53 20.69 -5.13
N VAL A 19 -16.45 19.42 -5.57
CA VAL A 19 -15.89 18.32 -4.77
C VAL A 19 -14.42 18.59 -4.42
N VAL A 20 -13.63 19.03 -5.40
CA VAL A 20 -12.22 19.38 -5.19
C VAL A 20 -12.07 20.50 -4.16
N ALA A 21 -12.88 21.55 -4.24
CA ALA A 21 -12.82 22.69 -3.32
C ALA A 21 -13.13 22.26 -1.87
N ASP A 22 -14.18 21.45 -1.69
CA ASP A 22 -14.57 20.99 -0.36
C ASP A 22 -13.56 20.01 0.24
N LEU A 23 -13.06 19.07 -0.56
CA LEU A 23 -11.99 18.17 -0.12
C LEU A 23 -10.69 18.93 0.19
N ALA A 24 -10.37 20.00 -0.54
CA ALA A 24 -9.24 20.87 -0.25
C ALA A 24 -9.43 21.60 1.09
N ARG A 25 -10.66 22.04 1.40
CA ARG A 25 -11.00 22.63 2.71
C ARG A 25 -10.78 21.63 3.84
N LEU A 26 -11.24 20.39 3.70
CA LEU A 26 -11.00 19.32 4.67
C LEU A 26 -9.51 19.03 4.83
N ARG A 27 -8.79 18.95 3.70
CA ARG A 27 -7.34 18.73 3.68
C ARG A 27 -6.59 19.82 4.43
N LEU A 28 -6.97 21.09 4.28
CA LEU A 28 -6.35 22.19 5.00
C LEU A 28 -6.52 22.06 6.52
N GLN A 29 -7.68 21.62 7.00
CA GLN A 29 -7.91 21.37 8.43
C GLN A 29 -7.02 20.23 8.95
N VAL A 30 -6.89 19.16 8.16
CA VAL A 30 -5.99 18.05 8.46
C VAL A 30 -4.52 18.47 8.45
N ASP A 31 -4.10 19.31 7.49
CA ASP A 31 -2.72 19.81 7.43
C ASP A 31 -2.32 20.55 8.72
N LEU A 32 -3.23 21.33 9.33
CA LEU A 32 -2.97 22.04 10.59
C LEU A 32 -2.67 21.09 11.76
N GLU A 33 -3.25 19.89 11.76
CA GLU A 33 -2.95 18.85 12.76
C GLU A 33 -1.69 18.06 12.41
N LEU A 34 -1.54 17.68 11.14
CA LEU A 34 -0.50 16.73 10.73
C LEU A 34 0.87 17.38 10.56
N VAL A 35 0.96 18.65 10.17
CA VAL A 35 2.26 19.35 9.99
C VAL A 35 3.08 19.33 11.29
N PRO A 36 2.54 19.73 12.47
CA PRO A 36 3.31 19.68 13.72
C PRO A 36 3.64 18.25 14.18
N ARG A 37 2.77 17.27 13.88
CA ARG A 37 2.92 15.89 14.32
C ARG A 37 3.90 15.08 13.46
N TYR A 38 3.96 15.37 12.16
CA TYR A 38 4.75 14.66 11.16
C TYR A 38 5.52 15.63 10.24
N PRO A 39 6.37 16.51 10.79
CA PRO A 39 7.02 17.55 9.99
C PRO A 39 8.00 17.00 8.94
N TYR A 40 8.58 15.84 9.20
CA TYR A 40 9.58 15.20 8.34
C TYR A 40 9.33 13.70 8.16
N LEU A 41 9.75 13.15 7.02
CA LEU A 41 9.94 11.73 6.77
C LEU A 41 11.34 11.52 6.17
N GLY A 42 12.31 11.13 6.99
CA GLY A 42 13.72 11.18 6.60
C GLY A 42 14.12 12.61 6.27
N THR A 43 14.56 12.86 5.03
CA THR A 43 14.89 14.20 4.53
C THR A 43 13.72 14.95 3.88
N LYS A 44 12.57 14.28 3.69
CA LYS A 44 11.39 14.86 3.05
C LYS A 44 10.61 15.71 4.04
N ILE A 45 10.20 16.91 3.63
CA ILE A 45 9.35 17.81 4.40
C ILE A 45 7.88 17.49 4.09
N TYR A 46 7.01 17.61 5.08
CA TYR A 46 5.56 17.53 4.88
C TYR A 46 5.11 18.38 3.67
N PRO A 47 4.24 17.86 2.77
CA PRO A 47 3.46 16.63 2.88
C PRO A 47 4.11 15.39 2.24
N LEU A 48 5.37 15.48 1.81
CA LEU A 48 5.99 14.45 0.99
C LEU A 48 6.08 13.08 1.71
N GLY A 49 5.59 12.04 1.04
CA GLY A 49 5.53 10.67 1.57
C GLY A 49 4.47 10.42 2.64
N ARG A 50 3.56 11.37 2.91
CA ARG A 50 2.52 11.27 3.95
C ARG A 50 1.11 10.98 3.41
N CYS A 51 1.01 10.40 2.20
CA CYS A 51 -0.29 10.14 1.57
C CYS A 51 -1.23 9.30 2.44
N LYS A 52 -0.70 8.30 3.15
CA LYS A 52 -1.51 7.46 4.04
C LYS A 52 -2.09 8.25 5.20
N GLU A 53 -1.26 8.98 5.93
CA GLU A 53 -1.67 9.76 7.11
C GLU A 53 -2.69 10.83 6.72
N ILE A 54 -2.43 11.53 5.62
CA ILE A 54 -3.34 12.52 5.05
C ILE A 54 -4.68 11.88 4.67
N ARG A 55 -4.65 10.81 3.86
CA ARG A 55 -5.86 10.10 3.41
C ARG A 55 -6.68 9.64 4.61
N ASP A 56 -6.03 9.02 5.60
CA ASP A 56 -6.71 8.48 6.78
C ASP A 56 -7.38 9.59 7.60
N ALA A 57 -6.71 10.72 7.82
CA ALA A 57 -7.26 11.83 8.58
C ALA A 57 -8.40 12.54 7.84
N VAL A 58 -8.24 12.79 6.53
CA VAL A 58 -9.31 13.38 5.71
C VAL A 58 -10.50 12.44 5.62
N PHE A 59 -10.29 11.13 5.49
CA PHE A 59 -11.37 10.14 5.47
C PHE A 59 -12.22 10.21 6.75
N VAL A 60 -11.57 10.26 7.93
CA VAL A 60 -12.28 10.38 9.22
C VAL A 60 -13.06 11.69 9.29
N LEU A 61 -12.43 12.81 8.93
CA LEU A 61 -13.06 14.12 8.96
C LEU A 61 -14.24 14.21 7.98
N LEU A 62 -14.09 13.66 6.77
CA LEU A 62 -15.12 13.59 5.76
C LEU A 62 -16.33 12.79 6.27
N GLN A 63 -16.11 11.61 6.86
CA GLN A 63 -17.18 10.82 7.45
C GLN A 63 -17.93 11.55 8.57
N GLN A 64 -17.22 12.34 9.39
CA GLN A 64 -17.82 13.14 10.45
C GLN A 64 -18.67 14.30 9.90
N GLN A 65 -18.24 14.95 8.82
CA GLN A 65 -18.90 16.14 8.27
C GLN A 65 -20.06 15.81 7.33
N LEU A 66 -19.98 14.71 6.55
CA LEU A 66 -20.98 14.34 5.55
C LEU A 66 -22.44 14.38 6.03
N PRO A 67 -22.81 13.90 7.24
CA PRO A 67 -24.21 13.92 7.69
C PRO A 67 -24.83 15.32 7.79
N GLN A 68 -24.03 16.35 8.08
CA GLN A 68 -24.49 17.74 8.28
C GLN A 68 -23.97 18.70 7.20
N ALA A 69 -23.27 18.16 6.19
CA ALA A 69 -22.68 18.97 5.15
C ALA A 69 -23.75 19.72 4.34
N THR A 70 -23.45 20.97 4.04
CA THR A 70 -24.26 21.86 3.17
C THR A 70 -23.45 22.35 1.97
N GLU A 71 -22.15 22.05 1.95
CA GLU A 71 -21.22 22.45 0.92
C GLU A 71 -21.46 21.65 -0.38
N PRO A 72 -21.47 22.31 -1.55
CA PRO A 72 -21.93 21.68 -2.80
C PRO A 72 -21.19 20.39 -3.18
N GLY A 73 -19.88 20.32 -2.95
CA GLY A 73 -19.08 19.13 -3.23
C GLY A 73 -19.36 17.99 -2.26
N LEU A 74 -19.50 18.28 -0.97
CA LEU A 74 -19.86 17.26 0.02
C LEU A 74 -21.29 16.74 -0.17
N LEU A 75 -22.21 17.59 -0.63
CA LEU A 75 -23.56 17.15 -1.04
C LEU A 75 -23.50 16.10 -2.14
N LEU A 76 -22.67 16.30 -3.16
CA LEU A 76 -22.49 15.33 -4.25
C LEU A 76 -21.96 13.98 -3.74
N ILE A 77 -20.99 13.98 -2.83
CA ILE A 77 -20.49 12.75 -2.19
C ILE A 77 -21.62 12.09 -1.39
N ARG A 78 -22.40 12.87 -0.63
CA ARG A 78 -23.53 12.35 0.17
C ARG A 78 -24.61 11.73 -0.73
N ASP A 79 -24.88 12.32 -1.88
CA ASP A 79 -25.85 11.80 -2.84
C ASP A 79 -25.41 10.44 -3.41
N GLN A 80 -24.10 10.23 -3.63
CA GLN A 80 -23.58 8.92 -4.00
C GLN A 80 -23.81 7.89 -2.89
N LEU A 81 -23.57 8.26 -1.63
CA LEU A 81 -23.84 7.37 -0.49
C LEU A 81 -25.33 7.05 -0.35
N ALA A 82 -26.22 8.02 -0.60
CA ALA A 82 -27.66 7.83 -0.59
C ALA A 82 -28.15 6.85 -1.68
N LYS A 83 -27.40 6.71 -2.78
CA LYS A 83 -27.63 5.71 -3.83
C LYS A 83 -27.15 4.30 -3.44
N GLY A 84 -26.60 4.11 -2.24
CA GLY A 84 -26.08 2.84 -1.75
C GLY A 84 -24.59 2.64 -1.97
N GLU A 85 -23.88 3.64 -2.50
CA GLU A 85 -22.42 3.58 -2.58
C GLU A 85 -21.77 3.66 -1.20
N SER A 86 -20.53 3.17 -1.12
CA SER A 86 -19.74 3.25 0.11
C SER A 86 -18.47 4.05 -0.13
N LEU A 87 -18.18 4.98 0.80
CA LEU A 87 -16.89 5.65 0.85
C LEU A 87 -15.83 4.65 1.35
N LYS A 88 -14.84 4.35 0.52
CA LYS A 88 -13.81 3.34 0.80
C LYS A 88 -12.42 3.96 0.77
N LYS A 89 -11.54 3.45 1.63
CA LYS A 89 -10.09 3.64 1.52
C LYS A 89 -9.56 2.67 0.48
N ILE A 90 -8.79 3.16 -0.48
CA ILE A 90 -8.15 2.34 -1.51
C ILE A 90 -6.63 2.54 -1.48
N TRP A 91 -5.90 1.49 -1.87
CA TRP A 91 -4.46 1.50 -2.03
C TRP A 91 -4.09 0.69 -3.27
N GLY A 92 -3.17 1.20 -4.08
CA GLY A 92 -2.83 0.54 -5.32
C GLY A 92 -1.76 1.27 -6.13
N ALA A 93 -1.57 0.82 -7.36
CA ALA A 93 -0.67 1.44 -8.31
C ALA A 93 -1.41 2.53 -9.11
N LEU A 94 -0.93 3.77 -9.05
CA LEU A 94 -1.42 4.86 -9.87
C LEU A 94 -0.59 4.97 -11.14
N ARG A 95 -1.23 4.70 -12.28
CA ARG A 95 -0.67 4.79 -13.64
C ARG A 95 0.59 3.92 -13.83
N GLY A 96 0.76 2.89 -13.00
CA GLY A 96 1.94 2.01 -12.99
C GLY A 96 3.23 2.67 -12.49
N VAL A 97 3.17 3.89 -11.94
CA VAL A 97 4.36 4.66 -11.55
C VAL A 97 4.52 4.81 -10.05
N TYR A 98 3.41 4.94 -9.32
CA TYR A 98 3.44 5.23 -7.88
C TYR A 98 2.51 4.30 -7.10
N PHE A 99 2.87 3.99 -5.86
CA PHE A 99 1.88 3.50 -4.91
C PHE A 99 1.12 4.67 -4.31
N GLN A 100 -0.21 4.60 -4.33
CA GLN A 100 -1.09 5.69 -3.91
C GLN A 100 -2.11 5.23 -2.87
N ASN A 101 -2.28 6.05 -1.82
CA ASN A 101 -3.37 5.94 -0.87
C ASN A 101 -4.44 6.96 -1.28
N ALA A 102 -5.63 6.49 -1.63
CA ALA A 102 -6.74 7.36 -2.03
C ALA A 102 -8.04 6.90 -1.35
N MET A 103 -9.14 7.52 -1.77
CA MET A 103 -10.50 7.11 -1.43
C MET A 103 -11.28 6.85 -2.72
N SER A 104 -12.39 6.12 -2.61
CA SER A 104 -13.37 5.98 -3.68
C SER A 104 -14.80 6.06 -3.16
N VAL A 105 -15.71 6.51 -4.01
CA VAL A 105 -17.16 6.47 -3.78
C VAL A 105 -17.87 6.20 -5.11
N GLY A 106 -18.51 5.03 -5.22
CA GLY A 106 -18.96 4.51 -6.51
C GLY A 106 -17.83 4.49 -7.54
N ASP A 107 -18.10 5.02 -8.72
CA ASP A 107 -17.15 5.10 -9.83
C ASP A 107 -16.16 6.28 -9.74
N TRP A 108 -16.01 6.93 -8.59
CA TRP A 108 -15.13 8.09 -8.41
C TRP A 108 -13.88 7.75 -7.62
N TYR A 109 -12.74 8.17 -8.16
CA TYR A 109 -11.43 8.21 -7.51
C TYR A 109 -11.22 9.58 -6.86
N LEU A 110 -10.94 9.58 -5.55
CA LEU A 110 -10.71 10.79 -4.76
C LEU A 110 -9.32 10.71 -4.10
N ASP A 111 -8.36 11.45 -4.64
CA ASP A 111 -7.03 11.58 -4.06
C ASP A 111 -6.90 12.92 -3.36
N VAL A 112 -6.79 12.88 -2.04
CA VAL A 112 -6.63 14.07 -1.20
C VAL A 112 -5.17 14.37 -0.88
N SER A 113 -4.25 13.69 -1.56
CA SER A 113 -2.81 13.66 -1.29
C SER A 113 -1.95 13.54 -2.56
N ASN A 114 -2.43 14.04 -3.69
CA ASN A 114 -1.78 13.88 -5.00
C ASN A 114 -0.43 14.63 -5.09
N ASP A 115 -0.22 15.62 -4.21
CA ASP A 115 1.02 16.41 -4.08
C ASP A 115 2.12 15.74 -3.25
N THR A 116 1.83 14.60 -2.61
CA THR A 116 2.74 13.94 -1.65
C THR A 116 3.91 13.19 -2.30
N VAL A 117 3.88 12.97 -3.62
CA VAL A 117 5.00 12.42 -4.38
C VAL A 117 5.71 13.51 -5.18
N ASN A 118 4.94 14.44 -5.74
CA ASN A 118 5.43 15.58 -6.49
C ASN A 118 4.71 16.85 -6.00
N PRO A 119 5.40 17.76 -5.31
CA PRO A 119 4.77 18.92 -4.67
C PRO A 119 4.23 19.95 -5.69
N ASN A 120 4.57 19.81 -6.97
CA ASN A 120 4.06 20.68 -8.04
C ASN A 120 2.69 20.23 -8.58
N LYS A 121 2.16 19.10 -8.11
CA LYS A 121 0.81 18.64 -8.49
C LYS A 121 -0.27 19.33 -7.64
N PRO A 122 -1.52 19.40 -8.12
CA PRO A 122 -2.65 19.77 -7.28
C PRO A 122 -2.74 18.87 -6.04
N ARG A 123 -3.12 19.44 -4.89
CA ARG A 123 -3.28 18.68 -3.63
C ARG A 123 -4.37 17.62 -3.73
N ILE A 124 -5.46 17.96 -4.41
CA ILE A 124 -6.63 17.12 -4.61
C ILE A 124 -6.74 16.76 -6.09
N GLU A 125 -7.01 15.49 -6.38
CA GLU A 125 -7.37 15.00 -7.72
C GLU A 125 -8.67 14.19 -7.60
N VAL A 126 -9.66 14.52 -8.42
CA VAL A 126 -10.94 13.82 -8.51
C VAL A 126 -11.15 13.42 -9.95
N LEU A 127 -11.31 12.12 -10.20
CA LEU A 127 -11.45 11.56 -11.55
C LEU A 127 -12.44 10.39 -11.51
N PRO A 128 -13.10 10.05 -12.63
CA PRO A 128 -13.71 8.74 -12.76
C PRO A 128 -12.65 7.65 -12.55
N LEU A 129 -12.97 6.63 -11.75
CA LEU A 129 -12.07 5.54 -11.38
C LEU A 129 -11.53 4.85 -12.64
N ALA A 130 -12.42 4.59 -13.62
CA ALA A 130 -12.08 3.98 -14.90
C ALA A 130 -11.00 4.74 -15.71
N THR A 131 -10.89 6.06 -15.54
CA THR A 131 -9.94 6.91 -16.27
C THR A 131 -8.81 7.46 -15.39
N SER A 132 -8.85 7.21 -14.08
CA SER A 132 -7.82 7.66 -13.13
C SER A 132 -6.45 7.02 -13.40
N GLY A 133 -6.44 5.82 -13.98
CA GLY A 133 -5.26 4.96 -14.09
C GLY A 133 -4.89 4.28 -12.76
N PHE A 134 -5.75 4.36 -11.74
CA PHE A 134 -5.61 3.57 -10.52
C PHE A 134 -5.89 2.10 -10.80
N ALA A 135 -5.03 1.23 -10.29
CA ALA A 135 -5.23 -0.22 -10.31
C ALA A 135 -4.90 -0.80 -8.94
N GLU A 136 -5.76 -1.69 -8.44
CA GLU A 136 -5.42 -2.51 -7.28
C GLU A 136 -4.16 -3.34 -7.58
N VAL A 137 -3.32 -3.52 -6.57
CA VAL A 137 -2.16 -4.41 -6.68
C VAL A 137 -2.62 -5.83 -6.40
N THR A 138 -2.61 -6.67 -7.44
CA THR A 138 -3.16 -8.03 -7.38
C THR A 138 -2.09 -9.11 -7.54
N SER A 139 -0.85 -8.73 -7.86
CA SER A 139 0.27 -9.65 -8.03
C SER A 139 1.59 -9.07 -7.53
N PHE A 140 2.54 -9.95 -7.17
CA PHE A 140 3.89 -9.54 -6.83
C PHE A 140 4.62 -8.96 -8.04
N GLU A 141 4.37 -9.44 -9.25
CA GLU A 141 4.96 -8.93 -10.48
C GLU A 141 4.59 -7.45 -10.71
N GLN A 142 3.30 -7.12 -10.57
CA GLN A 142 2.82 -5.75 -10.67
C GLN A 142 3.46 -4.88 -9.58
N PHE A 143 3.49 -5.36 -8.34
CA PHE A 143 4.12 -4.66 -7.22
C PHE A 143 5.59 -4.37 -7.50
N ILE A 144 6.36 -5.38 -7.93
CA ILE A 144 7.80 -5.27 -8.21
C ILE A 144 8.07 -4.27 -9.32
N SER A 145 7.27 -4.29 -10.39
CA SER A 145 7.40 -3.33 -11.49
C SER A 145 7.32 -1.89 -10.98
N VAL A 146 6.35 -1.60 -10.09
CA VAL A 146 6.19 -0.26 -9.51
C VAL A 146 7.30 0.04 -8.51
N ALA A 147 7.60 -0.90 -7.61
CA ALA A 147 8.61 -0.73 -6.56
C ALA A 147 10.00 -0.42 -7.11
N ARG A 148 10.44 -1.13 -8.16
CA ARG A 148 11.75 -0.90 -8.80
C ARG A 148 11.93 0.55 -9.24
N THR A 149 10.93 1.11 -9.93
CA THR A 149 10.99 2.48 -10.43
C THR A 149 10.74 3.49 -9.33
N TYR A 150 9.70 3.29 -8.51
CA TYR A 150 9.27 4.28 -7.53
C TYR A 150 10.24 4.40 -6.34
N TRP A 151 10.78 3.28 -5.88
CA TRP A 151 11.69 3.23 -4.74
C TRP A 151 13.16 3.15 -5.16
N GLU A 152 13.44 3.05 -6.46
CA GLU A 152 14.78 2.89 -7.01
C GLU A 152 15.55 1.72 -6.36
N VAL A 153 14.90 0.56 -6.31
CA VAL A 153 15.42 -0.66 -5.69
C VAL A 153 15.63 -1.76 -6.71
N GLU A 154 16.60 -2.63 -6.41
CA GLU A 154 16.62 -3.99 -6.93
C GLU A 154 15.84 -4.92 -6.02
N VAL A 155 15.19 -5.93 -6.61
CA VAL A 155 14.35 -6.89 -5.90
C VAL A 155 14.89 -8.30 -6.06
N TYR A 156 15.01 -8.99 -4.94
CA TYR A 156 15.51 -10.34 -4.79
C TYR A 156 14.45 -11.21 -4.09
N ARG A 157 14.57 -12.53 -4.23
CA ARG A 157 13.75 -13.44 -3.44
C ARG A 157 14.20 -13.45 -1.98
N ASN A 158 13.26 -13.67 -1.07
CA ASN A 158 13.54 -13.80 0.36
C ASN A 158 14.16 -15.17 0.68
N ASP A 159 15.47 -15.28 0.49
CA ASP A 159 16.29 -16.39 1.01
C ASP A 159 16.83 -16.09 2.43
N ILE A 160 16.52 -14.91 2.97
CA ILE A 160 17.02 -14.44 4.28
C ILE A 160 16.25 -15.09 5.43
N CYS A 161 14.93 -15.21 5.29
CA CYS A 161 14.05 -15.90 6.21
C CYS A 161 13.11 -16.80 5.41
N PRO A 162 13.54 -18.00 5.00
CA PRO A 162 12.75 -18.89 4.14
C PRO A 162 11.35 -19.19 4.70
N ALA A 163 11.22 -19.35 6.02
CA ALA A 163 9.93 -19.59 6.68
C ALA A 163 8.97 -18.37 6.64
N LEU A 164 9.47 -17.15 6.42
CA LEU A 164 8.66 -15.96 6.16
C LEU A 164 8.29 -15.80 4.68
N ALA A 165 9.04 -16.41 3.76
CA ALA A 165 8.89 -16.20 2.33
C ALA A 165 7.49 -16.48 1.76
N PRO A 166 6.69 -17.44 2.30
CA PRO A 166 5.30 -17.61 1.87
C PRO A 166 4.46 -16.34 2.03
N TYR A 167 4.69 -15.55 3.08
CA TYR A 167 3.96 -14.31 3.35
C TYR A 167 4.69 -13.06 2.83
N MET A 168 6.02 -13.03 2.94
CA MET A 168 6.89 -11.92 2.53
C MET A 168 7.99 -12.43 1.59
N PRO A 169 7.71 -12.66 0.29
CA PRO A 169 8.65 -13.31 -0.61
C PRO A 169 9.77 -12.38 -1.14
N LEU A 170 9.70 -11.09 -0.85
CA LEU A 170 10.55 -10.07 -1.48
C LEU A 170 11.61 -9.54 -0.53
N LEU A 171 12.80 -9.29 -1.06
CA LEU A 171 13.88 -8.54 -0.41
C LEU A 171 14.29 -7.39 -1.33
N TYR A 172 14.49 -6.20 -0.77
CA TYR A 172 14.86 -5.00 -1.53
C TYR A 172 16.25 -4.52 -1.18
N ILE A 173 16.95 -4.01 -2.19
CA ILE A 173 18.22 -3.29 -2.02
C ILE A 173 18.14 -1.99 -2.80
N SER A 174 18.20 -0.86 -2.13
CA SER A 174 18.26 0.46 -2.78
C SER A 174 19.66 0.76 -3.33
N LYS A 175 19.74 1.76 -4.23
CA LYS A 175 21.01 2.25 -4.80
C LYS A 175 22.06 2.67 -3.76
N ASN A 176 21.64 3.14 -2.59
CA ASN A 176 22.55 3.51 -1.49
C ASN A 176 22.99 2.32 -0.62
N GLY A 177 22.62 1.10 -0.98
CA GLY A 177 22.98 -0.12 -0.24
C GLY A 177 22.15 -0.35 1.02
N THR A 178 20.99 0.29 1.18
CA THR A 178 20.05 -0.07 2.25
C THR A 178 19.30 -1.33 1.82
N CYS A 179 19.26 -2.34 2.67
CA CYS A 179 18.60 -3.62 2.39
C CYS A 179 17.50 -3.89 3.41
N TRP A 180 16.29 -4.22 2.95
CA TRP A 180 15.13 -4.50 3.81
C TRP A 180 14.23 -5.59 3.25
N LEU A 181 13.49 -6.25 4.14
CA LEU A 181 12.53 -7.29 3.77
C LEU A 181 11.20 -6.67 3.32
N GLY A 182 10.50 -7.39 2.44
CA GLY A 182 9.15 -7.13 1.94
C GLY A 182 8.17 -6.70 3.02
N GLU A 183 7.42 -5.60 2.81
CA GLU A 183 6.46 -5.14 3.80
C GLU A 183 5.31 -6.14 4.01
N ALA A 184 5.02 -6.41 5.28
CA ALA A 184 3.88 -7.22 5.75
C ALA A 184 2.56 -6.43 5.73
N THR A 185 2.24 -5.77 4.63
CA THR A 185 0.96 -5.04 4.50
C THR A 185 -0.20 -5.99 4.21
N ASP A 186 -1.40 -5.66 4.67
CA ASP A 186 -2.60 -6.48 4.44
C ASP A 186 -2.84 -6.79 2.95
N ASN A 187 -2.54 -5.84 2.06
CA ASN A 187 -2.71 -6.03 0.62
C ASN A 187 -1.73 -7.07 0.06
N MET A 188 -0.45 -6.99 0.44
CA MET A 188 0.55 -7.95 -0.03
C MET A 188 0.38 -9.33 0.61
N LEU A 189 -0.01 -9.37 1.89
CA LEU A 189 -0.41 -10.59 2.57
C LEU A 189 -1.62 -11.23 1.88
N ALA A 190 -2.60 -10.44 1.45
CA ALA A 190 -3.76 -10.95 0.71
C ALA A 190 -3.38 -11.54 -0.66
N VAL A 191 -2.38 -10.99 -1.37
CA VAL A 191 -1.87 -11.61 -2.61
C VAL A 191 -1.30 -13.01 -2.32
N ALA A 192 -0.52 -13.14 -1.25
CA ALA A 192 0.01 -14.43 -0.82
C ALA A 192 -1.09 -15.41 -0.40
N THR A 193 -1.98 -15.01 0.52
CA THR A 193 -2.96 -15.94 1.12
C THR A 193 -4.11 -16.28 0.18
N LYS A 194 -4.66 -15.32 -0.59
CA LYS A 194 -5.74 -15.61 -1.56
C LYS A 194 -5.29 -16.55 -2.67
N SER A 195 -3.99 -16.57 -2.99
CA SER A 195 -3.41 -17.50 -3.96
C SER A 195 -2.93 -18.80 -3.33
N GLN A 196 -3.21 -19.04 -2.04
CA GLN A 196 -2.72 -20.22 -1.29
C GLN A 196 -1.18 -20.35 -1.42
N PHE A 197 -0.47 -19.23 -1.30
CA PHE A 197 0.98 -19.09 -1.45
C PHE A 197 1.55 -19.42 -2.84
N SER A 198 0.72 -19.70 -3.85
CA SER A 198 1.22 -19.98 -5.21
C SER A 198 1.81 -18.74 -5.91
N ALA A 199 1.33 -17.54 -5.58
CA ALA A 199 1.95 -16.31 -6.07
C ALA A 199 3.34 -16.07 -5.45
N SER A 200 3.50 -16.37 -4.17
CA SER A 200 4.79 -16.29 -3.47
C SER A 200 5.77 -17.30 -4.05
N GLU A 201 5.37 -18.56 -4.21
CA GLU A 201 6.18 -19.60 -4.83
C GLU A 201 6.68 -19.20 -6.24
N ARG A 202 5.76 -18.74 -7.09
CA ARG A 202 6.08 -18.29 -8.44
C ARG A 202 7.11 -17.16 -8.43
N ILE A 203 6.94 -16.13 -7.60
CA ILE A 203 7.87 -15.00 -7.61
C ILE A 203 9.25 -15.39 -7.07
N LEU A 204 9.31 -16.26 -6.05
CA LEU A 204 10.56 -16.80 -5.50
C LEU A 204 11.35 -17.61 -6.55
N LEU A 205 10.68 -18.32 -7.46
CA LEU A 205 11.31 -19.05 -8.56
C LEU A 205 11.86 -18.13 -9.66
N THR A 206 11.31 -16.93 -9.80
CA THR A 206 11.69 -15.98 -10.88
C THR A 206 12.76 -14.98 -10.45
N LEU A 207 12.80 -14.61 -9.18
CA LEU A 207 13.71 -13.58 -8.67
C LEU A 207 15.09 -14.16 -8.37
N PRO A 208 16.17 -13.36 -8.55
CA PRO A 208 17.50 -13.77 -8.19
C PRO A 208 17.64 -13.89 -6.66
N ALA A 209 18.52 -14.80 -6.22
CA ALA A 209 18.97 -14.88 -4.84
C ALA A 209 19.67 -13.57 -4.41
N PRO A 210 19.59 -13.18 -3.13
CA PRO A 210 20.23 -11.96 -2.66
C PRO A 210 21.76 -12.05 -2.75
N PRO A 211 22.47 -10.93 -2.95
CA PRO A 211 23.93 -10.93 -2.95
C PRO A 211 24.49 -11.43 -1.61
N GLN A 212 25.63 -12.13 -1.64
CA GLN A 212 26.25 -12.73 -0.45
C GLN A 212 26.45 -11.71 0.69
N LYS A 213 26.84 -10.47 0.36
CA LYS A 213 27.01 -9.39 1.33
C LYS A 213 25.71 -9.11 2.10
N ALA A 214 24.57 -9.11 1.41
CA ALA A 214 23.26 -8.94 2.03
C ALA A 214 22.92 -10.13 2.94
N ALA A 215 23.16 -11.36 2.46
CA ALA A 215 22.93 -12.57 3.25
C ALA A 215 23.73 -12.56 4.57
N SER A 216 25.02 -12.20 4.52
CA SER A 216 25.88 -12.12 5.71
C SER A 216 25.45 -11.02 6.68
N ARG A 217 25.09 -9.82 6.19
CA ARG A 217 24.60 -8.72 7.05
C ARG A 217 23.30 -9.09 7.75
N TRP A 218 22.39 -9.77 7.05
CA TRP A 218 21.16 -10.26 7.65
C TRP A 218 21.40 -11.40 8.64
N GLN A 219 22.35 -12.30 8.38
CA GLN A 219 22.73 -13.34 9.34
C GLN A 219 23.19 -12.72 10.67
N GLU A 220 24.03 -11.69 10.61
CA GLU A 220 24.47 -10.95 11.80
C GLU A 220 23.29 -10.28 12.51
N ALA A 221 22.37 -9.66 11.76
CA ALA A 221 21.18 -9.04 12.32
C ALA A 221 20.26 -10.04 13.02
N LEU A 222 20.01 -11.20 12.38
CA LEU A 222 19.15 -12.27 12.90
C LEU A 222 19.73 -12.88 14.18
N SER A 223 21.05 -12.96 14.32
CA SER A 223 21.71 -13.45 15.55
C SER A 223 21.37 -12.64 16.82
N LYS A 224 20.90 -11.40 16.65
CA LYS A 224 20.56 -10.46 17.73
C LYS A 224 19.06 -10.46 18.06
N VAL A 225 18.25 -11.13 17.24
CA VAL A 225 16.79 -11.22 17.43
C VAL A 225 16.47 -12.46 18.27
N LYS A 226 15.40 -12.40 19.05
CA LYS A 226 14.91 -13.58 19.80
C LYS A 226 14.54 -14.69 18.82
N HIS A 227 14.77 -15.92 19.24
CA HIS A 227 14.41 -17.09 18.46
C HIS A 227 12.91 -17.08 18.11
N SER A 228 12.61 -17.42 16.86
CA SER A 228 11.27 -17.49 16.30
C SER A 228 11.26 -18.55 15.21
N ASP A 229 10.16 -19.29 15.08
CA ASP A 229 9.96 -20.30 14.04
C ASP A 229 10.01 -19.72 12.61
N PHE A 230 9.94 -18.39 12.48
CA PHE A 230 9.98 -17.69 11.20
C PHE A 230 11.34 -17.05 10.90
N LEU A 231 12.13 -16.71 11.93
CA LEU A 231 13.32 -15.85 11.80
C LEU A 231 14.60 -16.68 11.82
N HIS A 232 14.82 -17.40 10.74
CA HIS A 232 15.95 -18.31 10.61
C HIS A 232 16.35 -18.48 9.14
N GLN A 233 17.57 -18.96 8.88
CA GLN A 233 18.12 -19.11 7.52
C GLN A 233 18.04 -20.55 6.97
N GLN A 234 17.47 -21.47 7.73
CA GLN A 234 17.34 -22.88 7.35
C GLN A 234 16.15 -23.13 6.42
N GLY A 235 16.28 -24.15 5.57
CA GLY A 235 15.24 -24.60 4.64
C GLY A 235 15.22 -23.82 3.32
N ASP A 236 14.27 -24.16 2.48
CA ASP A 236 14.06 -23.54 1.17
C ASP A 236 12.73 -22.78 1.11
N ALA A 237 12.77 -21.55 0.58
CA ALA A 237 11.63 -20.64 0.56
C ALA A 237 10.46 -21.17 -0.29
N VAL A 238 10.75 -21.90 -1.38
CA VAL A 238 9.74 -22.52 -2.24
C VAL A 238 9.12 -23.73 -1.55
N GLU A 239 9.93 -24.57 -0.89
CA GLU A 239 9.43 -25.69 -0.10
C GLU A 239 8.50 -25.22 1.04
N PHE A 240 8.81 -24.10 1.70
CA PHE A 240 7.92 -23.51 2.70
C PHE A 240 6.57 -23.08 2.11
N CYS A 241 6.53 -22.56 0.88
CA CYS A 241 5.27 -22.21 0.23
C CYS A 241 4.38 -23.45 0.02
N GLN A 242 4.98 -24.56 -0.41
CA GLN A 242 4.30 -25.84 -0.63
C GLN A 242 3.83 -26.46 0.69
N ALA A 243 4.67 -26.41 1.72
CA ALA A 243 4.36 -26.91 3.05
C ALA A 243 3.21 -26.12 3.70
N TYR A 244 3.23 -24.79 3.63
CA TYR A 244 2.20 -23.94 4.22
C TYR A 244 0.86 -24.12 3.51
N ARG A 245 0.87 -24.28 2.18
CA ARG A 245 -0.32 -24.62 1.39
C ARG A 245 -0.92 -25.97 1.79
N THR A 246 -0.07 -27.00 1.97
CA THR A 246 -0.52 -28.34 2.39
C THR A 246 -1.15 -28.31 3.79
N LYS A 247 -0.68 -27.41 4.66
CA LYS A 247 -1.20 -27.22 6.01
C LYS A 247 -2.37 -26.22 6.09
N HIS A 248 -2.80 -25.65 4.97
CA HIS A 248 -3.85 -24.64 4.90
C HIS A 248 -3.59 -23.38 5.76
N TYR A 249 -2.32 -22.98 5.91
CA TYR A 249 -1.95 -21.81 6.71
C TYR A 249 -2.44 -20.48 6.13
N GLU A 250 -2.93 -20.45 4.89
CA GLU A 250 -3.59 -19.28 4.34
C GLU A 250 -4.93 -18.95 5.03
N GLN A 251 -5.53 -19.94 5.69
CA GLN A 251 -6.82 -19.83 6.40
C GLN A 251 -6.62 -19.55 7.90
N ASP A 252 -5.40 -19.73 8.41
CA ASP A 252 -5.09 -19.57 9.83
C ASP A 252 -4.55 -18.16 10.12
N SER A 253 -5.43 -17.29 10.64
CA SER A 253 -5.05 -15.94 11.02
C SER A 253 -4.00 -15.91 12.14
N SER A 254 -3.96 -16.90 13.03
CA SER A 254 -3.01 -16.92 14.15
C SER A 254 -1.57 -17.18 13.69
N ILE A 255 -1.40 -18.02 12.66
CA ILE A 255 -0.10 -18.28 12.03
C ILE A 255 0.35 -17.04 11.25
N ARG A 256 -0.55 -16.44 10.47
CA ARG A 256 -0.26 -15.18 9.78
C ARG A 256 0.17 -14.09 10.78
N ASP A 257 -0.58 -13.92 11.86
CA ASP A 257 -0.29 -12.88 12.86
C ASP A 257 1.04 -13.15 13.56
N SER A 258 1.36 -14.41 13.86
CA SER A 258 2.68 -14.81 14.36
C SER A 258 3.81 -14.46 13.38
N ALA A 259 3.61 -14.69 12.08
CA ALA A 259 4.57 -14.33 11.04
C ALA A 259 4.76 -12.80 10.93
N VAL A 260 3.68 -12.03 11.01
CA VAL A 260 3.72 -10.56 11.02
C VAL A 260 4.44 -10.05 12.27
N MET A 261 4.15 -10.62 13.45
CA MET A 261 4.83 -10.25 14.68
C MET A 261 6.32 -10.56 14.62
N ALA A 262 6.71 -11.70 14.06
CA ALA A 262 8.10 -12.04 13.80
C ALA A 262 8.76 -11.00 12.89
N TYR A 263 8.14 -10.65 11.76
CA TYR A 263 8.61 -9.60 10.85
C TYR A 263 8.82 -8.26 11.57
N VAL A 264 7.90 -7.85 12.45
CA VAL A 264 8.01 -6.58 13.20
C VAL A 264 9.20 -6.55 14.17
N THR A 265 9.70 -7.71 14.63
CA THR A 265 10.90 -7.77 15.48
C THR A 265 12.21 -7.61 14.72
N LEU A 266 12.20 -7.74 13.39
CA LEU A 266 13.38 -7.53 12.57
C LEU A 266 13.81 -6.06 12.59
N PRO A 267 15.12 -5.76 12.43
CA PRO A 267 15.52 -4.41 12.12
C PRO A 267 14.85 -3.95 10.82
N LYS A 268 14.45 -2.67 10.77
CA LYS A 268 13.78 -2.09 9.60
C LYS A 268 14.59 -2.24 8.31
N SER A 269 15.91 -2.23 8.43
CA SER A 269 16.86 -2.38 7.33
C SER A 269 18.25 -2.71 7.86
N VAL A 270 19.10 -3.27 7.01
CA VAL A 270 20.55 -3.39 7.23
C VAL A 270 21.31 -2.54 6.20
N SER A 271 22.44 -1.99 6.60
CA SER A 271 23.34 -1.27 5.68
C SER A 271 24.32 -2.23 5.01
N LEU A 272 24.44 -2.13 3.70
CA LEU A 272 25.46 -2.82 2.90
C LEU A 272 26.65 -1.92 2.57
N ALA A 273 26.64 -0.66 3.01
CA ALA A 273 27.84 0.17 3.01
C ALA A 273 28.83 -0.39 4.04
N ASP A 274 30.13 -0.25 3.74
CA ASP A 274 31.21 -0.65 4.64
C ASP A 274 31.39 0.34 5.79
#